data_AF-A0A2V8MLD8-F1
#
_entry.id   AF-A0A2V8MLD8-F1
#
_cell.length_a   1.000
_cell.length_b   1.000
_cell.length_c   1.000
_cell.angle_alpha   90.00
_cell.angle_beta   90.00
_cell.angle_gamma   90.00
#
_symmetry.space_group_name_H-M   'P 1'
#
loop_
_entity.id
_entity.type
_entity.pdbx_description
1 polymer ?
#
loop_
_entity_poly.entity_id
_entity_poly.type
_entity_poly.pdbx_seq_one_letter_code
_entity_poly.pdbx_strand_id
1 'polypeptide(L)'
;QNEPSIILNRYNLKLNKGIASYSIAHQFNTNFLYQLPFGSGKAFGSGATGWVDKLIGNWQWNGIVSVQSGFPITPLVGSNRSGDGNGRNPDPPNWNPNFKGKVVLGVDEFKKSGHYLDPNAFVLPLAGTYGNVARGALRGPGFFNMNTSLFKRIPLKERLNMQFRVEAFNVLNHANFRYPELIIFSGNDIAGSAGVIPSTANRERQIQFALRLEF
;
A
#
# COMPACT_ATOMS: atom_id res chain seq x y z
N GLN A 1 -0.94 21.43 -8.40
CA GLN A 1 -0.46 22.28 -7.29
C GLN A 1 0.73 21.59 -6.64
N ASN A 2 1.96 21.83 -7.10
CA ASN A 2 3.18 21.21 -6.54
C ASN A 2 3.73 22.03 -5.35
N GLU A 3 2.85 22.75 -4.65
CA GLU A 3 3.20 23.57 -3.49
C GLU A 3 3.07 22.70 -2.25
N PRO A 4 4.12 22.62 -1.41
CA PRO A 4 4.01 21.89 -0.16
C PRO A 4 2.99 22.56 0.75
N SER A 5 2.25 21.77 1.51
CA SER A 5 1.35 22.29 2.55
C SER A 5 2.10 23.12 3.61
N ILE A 6 3.43 22.96 3.72
CA ILE A 6 4.27 23.66 4.70
C ILE A 6 5.68 23.90 4.12
N ILE A 7 6.23 25.09 4.35
CA ILE A 7 7.50 25.56 3.80
C ILE A 7 8.64 25.22 4.78
N LEU A 8 9.64 24.44 4.34
CA LEU A 8 10.89 24.09 5.06
C LEU A 8 11.71 25.33 5.38
N ASN A 9 12.17 26.06 4.35
CA ASN A 9 12.84 27.34 4.52
C ASN A 9 12.02 28.48 3.90
N ARG A 10 11.56 29.40 4.75
CA ARG A 10 10.75 30.58 4.38
C ARG A 10 11.54 31.59 3.54
N TYR A 11 12.85 31.64 3.78
CA TYR A 11 13.80 32.52 3.12
C TYR A 11 14.38 31.90 1.82
N ASN A 12 14.21 30.60 1.60
CA ASN A 12 14.63 29.92 0.38
C ASN A 12 13.65 28.83 -0.07
N LEU A 13 12.67 29.24 -0.88
CA LEU A 13 11.64 28.36 -1.45
C LEU A 13 12.19 27.29 -2.42
N LYS A 14 13.43 27.42 -2.92
CA LYS A 14 14.02 26.39 -3.79
C LYS A 14 14.30 25.09 -3.03
N LEU A 15 14.61 25.19 -1.73
CA LEU A 15 14.80 24.02 -0.85
C LEU A 15 13.48 23.25 -0.61
N ASN A 16 12.36 23.86 -0.96
CA ASN A 16 11.03 23.27 -0.92
C ASN A 16 10.60 22.65 -2.26
N LYS A 17 11.51 22.43 -3.21
CA LYS A 17 11.17 21.73 -4.43
C LYS A 17 11.43 20.24 -4.29
N GLY A 18 10.50 19.44 -4.79
CA GLY A 18 10.57 17.99 -4.74
C GLY A 18 9.28 17.37 -5.23
N ILE A 19 9.22 16.04 -5.24
CA ILE A 19 8.00 15.35 -5.63
C ILE A 19 6.92 15.60 -4.57
N ALA A 20 5.67 15.82 -5.00
CA ALA A 20 4.55 15.95 -4.09
C ALA A 20 4.31 14.64 -3.31
N SER A 21 3.94 14.72 -2.04
CA SER A 21 3.76 13.55 -1.17
C SER A 21 2.65 12.60 -1.66
N TYR A 22 1.68 13.10 -2.43
CA TYR A 22 0.60 12.33 -3.03
C TYR A 22 0.90 11.88 -4.48
N SER A 23 2.13 12.06 -4.97
CA SER A 23 2.49 11.71 -6.36
C SER A 23 2.81 10.23 -6.52
N ILE A 24 1.88 9.50 -7.09
CA ILE A 24 2.03 8.07 -7.39
C ILE A 24 2.71 7.90 -8.75
N ALA A 25 3.70 6.99 -8.86
CA ALA A 25 4.38 6.73 -10.14
C ALA A 25 3.54 5.89 -11.10
N HIS A 26 3.02 4.76 -10.62
CA HIS A 26 2.14 3.87 -11.38
C HIS A 26 0.96 3.45 -10.52
N GLN A 27 -0.22 3.42 -11.12
CA GLN A 27 -1.43 2.93 -10.49
C GLN A 27 -2.23 2.14 -11.54
N PHE A 28 -2.64 0.94 -11.16
CA PHE A 28 -3.49 0.07 -11.96
C PHE A 28 -4.65 -0.41 -11.09
N ASN A 29 -5.86 -0.16 -11.55
CA ASN A 29 -7.08 -0.67 -10.91
C ASN A 29 -7.92 -1.34 -12.00
N THR A 30 -8.33 -2.58 -11.76
CA THR A 30 -9.24 -3.29 -12.66
C THR A 30 -10.32 -4.00 -11.86
N ASN A 31 -11.51 -4.06 -12.43
CA ASN A 31 -12.59 -4.91 -11.98
C ASN A 31 -12.94 -5.90 -13.07
N PHE A 32 -13.47 -7.06 -12.70
CA PHE A 32 -13.96 -8.03 -13.66
C PHE A 32 -15.15 -8.80 -13.09
N LEU A 33 -15.99 -9.25 -14.01
CA LEU A 33 -17.09 -10.16 -13.78
C LEU A 33 -16.98 -11.27 -14.82
N TYR A 34 -16.96 -12.51 -14.36
CA TYR A 34 -16.86 -13.67 -15.22
C TYR A 34 -17.91 -14.71 -14.83
N GLN A 35 -18.84 -14.98 -15.74
CA GLN A 35 -19.77 -16.09 -15.59
C GLN A 35 -19.03 -17.38 -15.88
N LEU A 36 -18.89 -18.24 -14.87
CA LEU A 36 -18.15 -19.49 -15.05
C LEU A 36 -18.90 -20.41 -16.04
N PRO A 37 -18.20 -21.03 -17.00
CA PRO A 37 -18.83 -21.81 -18.07
C PRO A 37 -19.10 -23.26 -17.63
N PHE A 38 -19.69 -23.43 -16.44
CA PHE A 38 -20.13 -24.72 -15.90
C PHE A 38 -21.64 -24.87 -15.95
N GLY A 39 -22.12 -26.09 -16.17
CA GLY A 39 -23.54 -26.46 -16.16
C GLY A 39 -24.07 -26.89 -17.52
N SER A 40 -25.36 -27.24 -17.54
CA SER A 40 -26.06 -27.72 -18.72
C SER A 40 -25.94 -26.73 -19.87
N GLY A 41 -25.53 -27.20 -21.04
CA GLY A 41 -25.32 -26.36 -22.23
C GLY A 41 -24.13 -25.38 -22.14
N LYS A 42 -23.24 -25.53 -21.16
CA LYS A 42 -21.99 -24.74 -21.05
C LYS A 42 -20.76 -25.58 -21.44
N ALA A 43 -19.61 -24.91 -21.56
CA ALA A 43 -18.36 -25.54 -22.03
C ALA A 43 -17.90 -26.70 -21.13
N PHE A 44 -18.15 -26.61 -19.83
CA PHE A 44 -17.84 -27.66 -18.87
C PHE A 44 -19.12 -28.21 -18.23
N GLY A 45 -19.26 -29.53 -18.21
CA GLY A 45 -20.46 -30.18 -17.66
C GLY A 45 -21.71 -29.98 -18.52
N SER A 46 -21.55 -29.88 -19.84
CA SER A 46 -22.64 -29.68 -20.81
C SER A 46 -23.80 -30.68 -20.65
N GLY A 47 -23.50 -31.93 -20.27
CA GLY A 47 -24.47 -32.99 -20.00
C GLY A 47 -24.97 -33.08 -18.55
N ALA A 48 -24.64 -32.11 -17.70
CA ALA A 48 -25.13 -32.10 -16.32
C ALA A 48 -26.66 -31.93 -16.30
N THR A 49 -27.32 -32.73 -15.48
CA THR A 49 -28.78 -32.69 -15.29
C THR A 49 -29.12 -32.77 -13.81
N GLY A 50 -30.36 -32.37 -13.48
CA GLY A 50 -30.89 -32.48 -12.13
C GLY A 50 -30.07 -31.73 -11.08
N TRP A 51 -29.71 -32.43 -10.00
CA TRP A 51 -28.99 -31.83 -8.86
C TRP A 51 -27.54 -31.47 -9.20
N VAL A 52 -26.91 -32.17 -10.15
CA VAL A 52 -25.53 -31.89 -10.58
C VAL A 52 -25.47 -30.51 -11.23
N ASP A 53 -26.38 -30.23 -12.16
CA ASP A 53 -26.49 -28.91 -12.81
C ASP A 53 -26.77 -27.80 -11.78
N LYS A 54 -27.66 -28.06 -10.81
CA LYS A 54 -27.91 -27.12 -9.71
C LYS A 54 -26.67 -26.86 -8.85
N LEU A 55 -25.72 -27.79 -8.76
CA LEU A 55 -24.48 -27.63 -8.00
C LEU A 55 -23.38 -26.92 -8.80
N ILE A 56 -23.20 -27.27 -10.08
CA ILE A 56 -22.10 -26.74 -10.91
C ILE A 56 -22.49 -25.54 -11.78
N GLY A 57 -23.77 -25.28 -12.03
CA GLY A 57 -24.23 -24.19 -12.92
C GLY A 57 -24.15 -22.80 -12.29
N ASN A 58 -24.43 -21.74 -13.05
CA ASN A 58 -24.77 -20.41 -12.48
C ASN A 58 -23.80 -19.82 -11.44
N TRP A 59 -22.51 -20.12 -11.55
CA TRP A 59 -21.46 -19.48 -10.76
C TRP A 59 -20.97 -18.22 -11.47
N GLN A 60 -20.90 -17.12 -10.74
CA GLN A 60 -20.34 -15.85 -11.20
C GLN A 60 -19.18 -15.48 -10.30
N TRP A 61 -18.02 -15.24 -10.91
CA TRP A 61 -16.82 -14.78 -10.23
C TRP A 61 -16.62 -13.29 -10.48
N ASN A 62 -16.43 -12.53 -9.41
CA ASN A 62 -16.14 -11.11 -9.48
C ASN A 62 -14.80 -10.83 -8.80
N GLY A 63 -14.08 -9.83 -9.30
CA GLY A 63 -12.83 -9.40 -8.68
C GLY A 63 -12.53 -7.94 -8.88
N ILE A 64 -11.79 -7.38 -7.92
CA ILE A 64 -11.20 -6.05 -7.98
C ILE A 64 -9.73 -6.21 -7.62
N VAL A 65 -8.85 -5.74 -8.50
CA VAL A 65 -7.40 -5.74 -8.29
C VAL A 65 -6.93 -4.30 -8.28
N SER A 66 -6.20 -3.94 -7.22
CA SER A 66 -5.58 -2.63 -7.05
C SER A 66 -4.08 -2.80 -6.85
N VAL A 67 -3.30 -2.18 -7.73
CA VAL A 67 -1.84 -2.20 -7.70
C VAL A 67 -1.34 -0.78 -7.79
N GLN A 68 -0.41 -0.41 -6.93
CA GLN A 68 0.11 0.95 -6.89
C GLN A 68 1.57 0.98 -6.44
N SER A 69 2.37 1.84 -7.09
CA SER A 69 3.69 2.18 -6.57
C SER A 69 3.60 2.97 -5.26
N GLY A 70 4.64 2.87 -4.45
CA GLY A 70 4.72 3.60 -3.20
C GLY A 70 4.81 5.11 -3.38
N PHE A 71 4.27 5.82 -2.40
CA PHE A 71 4.31 7.27 -2.36
C PHE A 71 5.71 7.80 -2.03
N PRO A 72 6.04 9.02 -2.47
CA PRO A 72 7.29 9.69 -2.09
C PRO A 72 7.33 9.96 -0.59
N ILE A 73 8.48 9.66 0.02
CA ILE A 73 8.77 9.88 1.44
C ILE A 73 10.04 10.73 1.58
N THR A 74 10.12 11.46 2.69
CA THR A 74 11.26 12.34 3.00
C THR A 74 11.79 11.95 4.38
N PRO A 75 13.04 11.48 4.50
CA PRO A 75 13.71 11.32 5.78
C PRO A 75 13.83 12.66 6.52
N LEU A 76 13.76 12.61 7.84
CA LEU A 76 13.71 13.77 8.72
C LEU A 76 14.66 13.60 9.90
N VAL A 77 15.17 14.70 10.44
CA VAL A 77 15.83 14.75 11.74
C VAL A 77 14.78 15.10 12.80
N GLY A 78 14.74 14.40 13.94
CA GLY A 78 13.74 14.60 15.00
C GLY A 78 13.93 15.86 15.83
N SER A 79 14.63 16.86 15.30
CA SER A 79 15.04 18.10 15.98
C SER A 79 15.10 19.24 14.98
N ASN A 80 14.86 20.48 15.42
CA ASN A 80 15.13 21.66 14.60
C ASN A 80 16.65 21.90 14.55
N ARG A 81 17.30 21.43 13.49
CA ARG A 81 18.74 21.57 13.27
C ARG A 81 19.10 22.89 12.59
N SER A 82 18.19 23.42 11.77
CA SER A 82 18.37 24.69 11.07
C SER A 82 18.33 25.90 12.00
N GLY A 83 17.70 25.77 13.17
CA GLY A 83 17.54 26.83 14.16
C GLY A 83 16.51 27.89 13.77
N ASP A 84 15.62 27.60 12.82
CA ASP A 84 14.66 28.56 12.24
C ASP A 84 13.39 28.81 13.09
N GLY A 85 13.35 28.25 14.30
CA GLY A 85 12.23 28.33 15.24
C GLY A 85 10.99 27.53 14.82
N ASN A 86 11.04 26.76 13.73
CA ASN A 86 9.96 25.87 13.31
C ASN A 86 9.98 24.57 14.13
N GLY A 87 9.09 24.45 15.11
CA GLY A 87 8.91 23.22 15.88
C GLY A 87 7.92 22.21 15.25
N ARG A 88 7.31 22.56 14.12
CA ARG A 88 6.25 21.75 13.49
C ARG A 88 6.76 20.92 12.31
N ASN A 89 7.81 21.37 11.65
CA ASN A 89 8.43 20.64 10.55
C ASN A 89 9.85 20.23 10.95
N PRO A 90 10.11 18.95 11.14
CA PRO A 90 11.47 18.49 11.33
C PRO A 90 12.28 18.71 10.04
N ASP A 91 13.56 19.08 10.18
CA ASP A 91 14.43 19.34 9.03
C ASP A 91 14.78 18.03 8.28
N PRO A 92 15.15 18.07 7.00
CA PRO A 92 15.75 16.91 6.34
C PRO A 92 17.20 16.69 6.82
N PRO A 93 17.72 15.45 6.79
CA PRO A 93 19.13 15.19 7.02
C PRO A 93 19.97 15.50 5.76
N ASN A 94 21.28 15.30 5.86
CA ASN A 94 22.17 15.22 4.70
C ASN A 94 22.32 13.78 4.21
N TRP A 95 22.55 13.59 2.91
CA TRP A 95 23.11 12.36 2.38
C TRP A 95 24.50 12.10 2.97
N ASN A 96 24.74 10.86 3.39
CA ASN A 96 26.08 10.43 3.80
C ASN A 96 26.95 10.19 2.54
N PRO A 97 27.98 11.01 2.28
CA PRO A 97 28.82 10.85 1.08
C PRO A 97 29.61 9.53 1.08
N ASN A 98 29.86 8.96 2.26
CA ASN A 98 30.59 7.71 2.44
C ASN A 98 29.70 6.47 2.33
N PHE A 99 28.37 6.64 2.31
CA PHE A 99 27.46 5.51 2.17
C PHE A 99 27.44 4.99 0.73
N LYS A 100 27.62 3.68 0.56
CA LYS A 100 27.65 2.99 -0.74
C LYS A 100 26.55 1.93 -0.89
N GLY A 101 25.75 1.71 0.16
CA GLY A 101 24.69 0.71 0.18
C GLY A 101 23.41 1.18 -0.51
N LYS A 102 22.38 0.35 -0.40
CA LYS A 102 21.04 0.68 -0.88
C LYS A 102 20.29 1.47 0.20
N VAL A 103 19.88 2.70 -0.10
CA VAL A 103 19.16 3.56 0.86
C VAL A 103 17.79 2.98 1.21
N VAL A 104 17.03 2.58 0.18
CA VAL A 104 15.73 1.92 0.34
C VAL A 104 15.95 0.43 0.22
N LEU A 105 16.08 -0.26 1.35
CA LEU A 105 16.30 -1.69 1.41
C LEU A 105 15.12 -2.45 0.78
N GLY A 106 13.89 -2.01 1.07
CA GLY A 106 12.66 -2.57 0.54
C GLY A 106 11.98 -3.55 1.50
N VAL A 107 10.79 -4.03 1.12
CA VAL A 107 9.96 -4.89 1.98
C VAL A 107 10.63 -6.25 2.27
N ASP A 108 11.34 -6.83 1.29
CA ASP A 108 11.97 -8.14 1.47
C ASP A 108 13.11 -8.10 2.47
N GLU A 109 13.86 -7.00 2.50
CA GLU A 109 14.93 -6.80 3.47
C GLU A 109 14.37 -6.38 4.84
N PHE A 110 13.34 -5.53 4.86
CA PHE A 110 12.62 -5.17 6.09
C PHE A 110 12.15 -6.41 6.87
N LYS A 111 11.63 -7.44 6.19
CA LYS A 111 11.22 -8.70 6.84
C LYS A 111 12.35 -9.48 7.50
N LYS A 112 13.62 -9.20 7.13
CA LYS A 112 14.81 -9.90 7.66
C LYS A 112 15.52 -9.07 8.72
N SER A 113 15.76 -7.79 8.43
CA SER A 113 16.57 -6.89 9.26
C SER A 113 15.74 -5.97 10.16
N GLY A 114 14.44 -5.84 9.90
CA GLY A 114 13.57 -4.87 10.57
C GLY A 114 13.62 -3.46 9.96
N HIS A 115 14.49 -3.20 8.97
CA HIS A 115 14.66 -1.88 8.37
C HIS A 115 14.26 -1.84 6.89
N TYR A 116 13.38 -0.91 6.55
CA TYR A 116 13.04 -0.58 5.15
C TYR A 116 13.97 0.49 4.57
N LEU A 117 14.46 1.40 5.40
CA LEU A 117 15.51 2.38 5.07
C LEU A 117 16.76 2.07 5.87
N ASP A 118 17.93 2.21 5.23
CA ASP A 118 19.20 2.19 5.95
C ASP A 118 19.47 3.58 6.55
N PRO A 119 19.46 3.75 7.89
CA PRO A 119 19.71 5.05 8.50
C PRO A 119 21.14 5.56 8.29
N ASN A 120 22.11 4.67 8.02
CA ASN A 120 23.50 5.06 7.75
C ASN A 120 23.67 5.78 6.41
N ALA A 121 22.64 5.78 5.56
CA ALA A 121 22.59 6.58 4.34
C ALA A 121 22.53 8.09 4.61
N PHE A 122 22.30 8.49 5.86
CA PHE A 122 22.13 9.87 6.25
C PHE A 122 23.15 10.29 7.30
N VAL A 123 23.45 11.58 7.33
CA VAL A 123 24.22 12.23 8.40
C VAL A 123 23.49 13.49 8.83
N LEU A 124 23.71 13.90 10.08
CA LEU A 124 23.18 15.15 10.58
C LEU A 124 23.79 16.34 9.82
N PRO A 125 22.97 17.33 9.43
CA PRO A 125 23.49 18.59 8.95
C PRO A 125 24.20 19.35 10.09
N LEU A 126 25.11 20.26 9.71
CA LEU A 126 25.72 21.17 10.69
C LEU A 126 24.62 21.98 11.39
N ALA A 127 24.78 22.21 12.69
CA ALA A 127 23.84 23.05 13.43
C ALA A 127 23.74 24.44 12.77
N GLY A 128 22.52 24.95 12.61
CA GLY A 128 22.23 26.18 11.88
C GLY A 128 22.09 26.01 10.36
N THR A 129 22.12 24.77 9.85
CA THR A 129 21.98 24.50 8.41
C THR A 129 20.83 23.54 8.12
N TYR A 130 20.25 23.65 6.92
CA TYR A 130 19.28 22.69 6.40
C TYR A 130 20.00 21.51 5.74
N GLY A 131 19.43 20.31 5.86
CA GLY A 131 19.92 19.14 5.14
C GLY A 131 19.68 19.22 3.63
N ASN A 132 20.43 18.40 2.89
CA ASN A 132 20.41 18.35 1.43
C ASN A 132 19.52 17.23 0.83
N VAL A 133 18.86 16.42 1.67
CA VAL A 133 17.88 15.44 1.18
C VAL A 133 16.63 16.18 0.69
N ALA A 134 16.35 16.07 -0.60
CA ALA A 134 15.21 16.72 -1.22
C ALA A 134 13.87 16.10 -0.76
N ARG A 135 12.80 16.90 -0.79
CA ARG A 135 11.44 16.40 -0.51
C ARG A 135 11.06 15.30 -1.49
N GLY A 136 10.58 14.18 -0.96
CA GLY A 136 10.10 13.04 -1.74
C GLY A 136 11.24 12.34 -2.49
N ALA A 137 12.49 12.48 -2.03
CA ALA A 137 13.65 11.85 -2.66
C ALA A 137 13.60 10.32 -2.65
N LEU A 138 12.83 9.72 -1.73
CA LEU A 138 12.69 8.28 -1.59
C LEU A 138 11.25 7.84 -1.83
N ARG A 139 11.04 6.53 -1.99
CA ARG A 139 9.70 5.93 -2.11
C ARG A 139 9.44 4.89 -1.02
N GLY A 140 8.24 4.98 -0.44
CA GLY A 140 7.73 3.98 0.50
C GLY A 140 7.31 2.67 -0.18
N PRO A 141 6.80 1.70 0.61
CA PRO A 141 6.31 0.44 0.08
C PRO A 141 5.19 0.64 -0.95
N GLY A 142 5.16 -0.24 -1.96
CA GLY A 142 4.04 -0.34 -2.88
C GLY A 142 2.80 -0.95 -2.22
N PHE A 143 1.69 -0.92 -2.95
CA PHE A 143 0.42 -1.49 -2.54
C PHE A 143 -0.07 -2.47 -3.59
N PHE A 144 -0.51 -3.64 -3.13
CA PHE A 144 -1.19 -4.65 -3.94
C PHE A 144 -2.33 -5.25 -3.13
N ASN A 145 -3.54 -5.23 -3.67
CA ASN A 145 -4.68 -5.89 -3.05
C ASN A 145 -5.60 -6.50 -4.11
N MET A 146 -6.13 -7.68 -3.80
CA MET A 146 -7.15 -8.35 -4.60
C MET A 146 -8.32 -8.73 -3.70
N ASN A 147 -9.49 -8.17 -4.01
CA ASN A 147 -10.75 -8.56 -3.39
C ASN A 147 -11.56 -9.34 -4.43
N THR A 148 -12.25 -10.39 -3.99
CA THR A 148 -13.04 -11.22 -4.91
C THR A 148 -14.33 -11.69 -4.26
N SER A 149 -15.34 -11.92 -5.09
CA SER A 149 -16.55 -12.60 -4.67
C SER A 149 -16.94 -13.69 -5.65
N LEU A 150 -17.57 -14.72 -5.12
CA LEU A 150 -18.09 -15.84 -5.89
C LEU A 150 -19.56 -16.00 -5.54
N PHE A 151 -20.42 -15.83 -6.53
CA PHE A 151 -21.87 -15.91 -6.38
C PHE A 151 -22.40 -17.16 -7.06
N LYS A 152 -23.27 -17.88 -6.37
CA LYS A 152 -23.98 -19.04 -6.88
C LYS A 152 -25.47 -18.76 -6.84
N ARG A 153 -26.12 -18.77 -8.00
CA ARG A 153 -27.58 -18.69 -8.08
C ARG A 153 -28.19 -20.09 -8.22
N ILE A 154 -29.16 -20.39 -7.37
CA ILE A 154 -29.89 -21.66 -7.32
C ILE A 154 -31.37 -21.35 -7.53
N PRO A 155 -31.93 -21.64 -8.72
CA PRO A 155 -33.36 -21.52 -8.95
C PRO A 155 -34.11 -22.60 -8.16
N LEU A 156 -35.02 -22.19 -7.28
CA LEU A 156 -35.82 -23.10 -6.44
C LEU A 156 -37.22 -23.32 -7.06
N LYS A 157 -37.90 -22.24 -7.43
CA LYS A 157 -39.20 -22.22 -8.12
C LYS A 157 -39.22 -21.06 -9.12
N GLU A 158 -40.29 -20.91 -9.90
CA GLU A 158 -40.43 -19.91 -10.96
C GLU A 158 -40.06 -18.49 -10.53
N ARG A 159 -40.52 -18.05 -9.35
CA ARG A 159 -40.21 -16.73 -8.78
C ARG A 159 -39.19 -16.78 -7.63
N LEU A 160 -38.88 -17.98 -7.13
CA LEU A 160 -38.05 -18.15 -5.94
C LEU A 160 -36.62 -18.54 -6.31
N ASN A 161 -35.66 -17.68 -6.00
CA ASN A 161 -34.24 -17.93 -6.19
C ASN A 161 -33.50 -17.85 -4.86
N MET A 162 -32.48 -18.69 -4.71
CA MET A 162 -31.53 -18.61 -3.61
C MET A 162 -30.17 -18.23 -4.16
N GLN A 163 -29.49 -17.30 -3.51
CA GLN A 163 -28.15 -16.88 -3.86
C GLN A 163 -27.22 -17.13 -2.69
N PHE A 164 -26.21 -17.95 -2.92
CA PHE A 164 -25.08 -18.11 -2.01
C PHE A 164 -23.94 -17.21 -2.48
N ARG A 165 -23.34 -16.46 -1.56
CA ARG A 165 -22.20 -15.57 -1.83
C ARG A 165 -21.05 -15.92 -0.92
N VAL A 166 -19.86 -16.00 -1.51
CA VAL A 166 -18.59 -16.00 -0.80
C VAL A 166 -17.87 -14.71 -1.17
N GLU A 167 -17.45 -13.94 -0.20
CA GLU A 167 -16.67 -12.72 -0.40
C GLU A 167 -15.34 -12.87 0.32
N ALA A 168 -14.24 -12.58 -0.37
CA ALA A 168 -12.89 -12.63 0.18
C ALA A 168 -12.18 -11.29 -0.06
N PHE A 169 -11.85 -10.60 1.03
CA PHE A 169 -11.05 -9.39 1.03
C PHE A 169 -9.58 -9.77 1.25
N ASN A 170 -8.67 -9.15 0.50
CA ASN A 170 -7.26 -9.54 0.47
C ASN A 170 -7.09 -11.05 0.24
N VAL A 171 -7.68 -11.58 -0.84
CA VAL A 171 -7.78 -13.03 -1.09
C VAL A 171 -6.42 -13.73 -1.18
N LEU A 172 -5.39 -13.01 -1.66
CA LEU A 172 -4.01 -13.50 -1.72
C LEU A 172 -3.27 -13.38 -0.38
N ASN A 173 -3.90 -12.81 0.65
CA ASN A 173 -3.31 -12.52 1.95
C ASN A 173 -1.98 -11.76 1.84
N HIS A 174 -1.91 -10.80 0.90
CA HIS A 174 -0.72 -10.00 0.69
C HIS A 174 -0.65 -8.90 1.75
N ALA A 175 0.47 -8.83 2.47
CA ALA A 175 0.69 -7.80 3.47
C ALA A 175 1.07 -6.48 2.78
N ASN A 176 0.19 -5.48 2.89
CA ASN A 176 0.54 -4.12 2.50
C ASN A 176 1.09 -3.39 3.72
N PHE A 177 2.18 -2.65 3.54
CA PHE A 177 2.89 -2.00 4.64
C PHE A 177 2.62 -0.49 4.66
N ARG A 178 2.56 0.10 5.86
CA ARG A 178 2.56 1.57 5.99
C ARG A 178 3.93 2.14 5.67
N TYR A 179 4.04 3.47 5.69
CA TYR A 179 5.34 4.12 5.57
C TYR A 179 6.26 3.74 6.73
N PRO A 180 7.58 3.63 6.47
CA PRO A 180 8.56 3.50 7.52
C PRO A 180 8.58 4.76 8.39
N GLU A 181 9.08 4.64 9.61
CA GLU A 181 9.43 5.76 10.45
C GLU A 181 10.50 6.62 9.77
N LEU A 182 10.15 7.88 9.53
CA LEU A 182 10.95 8.81 8.74
C LEU A 182 11.89 9.67 9.60
N ILE A 183 11.74 9.64 10.93
CA ILE A 183 12.68 10.28 11.84
C ILE A 183 13.93 9.40 11.92
N ILE A 184 15.00 9.85 11.27
CA ILE A 184 16.28 9.13 11.21
C ILE A 184 17.13 9.39 12.45
N PHE A 185 17.05 10.60 13.01
CA PHE A 185 17.87 11.00 14.15
C PHE A 185 17.01 11.46 15.32
N SER A 186 17.37 11.02 16.53
CA SER A 186 16.80 11.49 17.80
C SER A 186 17.93 12.13 18.61
N GLY A 187 17.90 13.46 18.73
CA GLY A 187 19.10 14.16 19.17
C GLY A 187 20.23 13.93 18.18
N ASN A 188 21.44 13.62 18.67
CA ASN A 188 22.64 13.41 17.84
C ASN A 188 22.78 11.96 17.31
N ASP A 189 21.95 11.04 17.80
CA ASP A 189 22.06 9.62 17.49
C ASP A 189 21.01 9.19 16.47
N ILE A 190 21.28 8.08 15.78
CA ILE A 190 20.28 7.42 14.94
C ILE A 190 19.13 6.95 15.83
N ALA A 191 17.90 7.29 15.46
CA ALA A 191 16.71 6.84 16.18
C ALA A 191 16.58 5.32 16.07
N GLY A 192 16.27 4.63 17.17
CA GLY A 192 16.13 3.16 17.16
C GLY A 192 15.01 2.65 16.24
N SER A 193 14.01 3.49 15.96
CA SER A 193 12.93 3.19 15.02
C SER A 193 13.23 3.62 13.58
N ALA A 194 14.38 4.24 13.30
CA ALA A 194 14.69 4.81 11.99
C ALA A 194 14.54 3.78 10.87
N GLY A 195 13.69 4.09 9.89
CA GLY A 195 13.45 3.22 8.74
C GLY A 195 12.64 1.95 9.03
N VAL A 196 12.16 1.74 10.26
CA VAL A 196 11.32 0.59 10.64
C VAL A 196 9.88 0.84 10.21
N ILE A 197 9.19 -0.18 9.72
CA ILE A 197 7.75 -0.08 9.40
C ILE A 197 6.94 -0.52 10.63
N PRO A 198 6.07 0.35 11.19
CA PRO A 198 5.39 0.07 12.45
C PRO A 198 4.18 -0.87 12.31
N SER A 199 3.55 -0.93 11.13
CA SER A 199 2.35 -1.74 10.91
C SER A 199 1.99 -1.92 9.43
N THR A 200 1.01 -2.79 9.19
CA THR A 200 0.39 -2.96 7.86
C THR A 200 -0.64 -1.88 7.56
N ALA A 201 -0.84 -1.60 6.27
CA ALA A 201 -1.78 -0.61 5.76
C ALA A 201 -3.20 -1.15 5.58
N ASN A 202 -3.36 -2.48 5.45
CA ASN A 202 -4.64 -3.15 5.36
C ASN A 202 -4.70 -4.35 6.31
N ARG A 203 -5.92 -4.88 6.49
CA ARG A 203 -6.17 -6.10 7.26
C ARG A 203 -5.70 -7.33 6.49
N GLU A 204 -5.49 -8.38 7.27
CA GLU A 204 -5.34 -9.76 6.81
C GLU A 204 -6.56 -10.22 5.99
N ARG A 205 -6.43 -11.37 5.34
CA ARG A 205 -7.51 -11.96 4.56
C ARG A 205 -8.77 -12.17 5.40
N GLN A 206 -9.90 -11.65 4.91
CA GLN A 206 -11.21 -11.85 5.53
C GLN A 206 -12.13 -12.55 4.54
N ILE A 207 -12.80 -13.61 4.98
CA ILE A 207 -13.75 -14.37 4.17
C ILE A 207 -15.11 -14.32 4.84
N GLN A 208 -16.14 -14.01 4.06
CA GLN A 208 -17.51 -13.89 4.50
C GLN A 208 -18.43 -14.72 3.61
N PHE A 209 -19.49 -15.23 4.23
CA PHE A 209 -20.49 -16.05 3.57
C PHE A 209 -21.85 -15.40 3.77
N ALA A 210 -22.66 -15.36 2.72
CA ALA A 210 -24.02 -14.87 2.79
C ALA A 210 -24.96 -15.79 2.01
N LEU A 211 -26.18 -15.93 2.53
CA LEU A 211 -27.28 -16.59 1.86
C LEU A 211 -28.43 -15.59 1.72
N ARG A 212 -28.93 -15.41 0.51
CA ARG A 212 -30.05 -14.53 0.20
C ARG A 212 -31.15 -15.31 -0.49
N LEU A 213 -32.39 -15.10 -0.07
CA LEU A 213 -33.58 -15.56 -0.76
C LEU A 213 -34.19 -14.39 -1.55
N GLU A 214 -34.58 -14.64 -2.80
CA GLU A 214 -35.14 -13.66 -3.73
C GLU A 214 -36.50 -14.18 -4.20
N PHE A 215 -37.53 -13.32 -4.12
CA PHE A 215 -38.94 -13.63 -4.41
C PHE A 215 -39.61 -12.50 -5.21
#